data_AF-A0A1H2HXR0-F1
#
_entry.id   AF-A0A1H2HXR0-F1
#
_cell.length_a   1.000
_cell.length_b   1.000
_cell.length_c   1.000
_cell.angle_alpha   90.00
_cell.angle_beta   90.00
_cell.angle_gamma   90.00
#
_symmetry.space_group_name_H-M   'P 1'
#
loop_
_entity.id
_entity.type
_entity.pdbx_description
1 polymer ?
#
loop_
_entity_poly.entity_id
_entity_poly.type
_entity_poly.pdbx_seq_one_letter_code
_entity_poly.pdbx_strand_id
1 'polypeptide(L)'
;MNECSRSDGVTIRIAGEVDDVPQFIRGRLGRTDTSARFRVELDDTAYETPNARLDALAVFSAASLRRHGADLAAGGTLILDSAGFTPSALQAAGYERDPRDALRRAGLRLLTINMSALASGFAGAAPTRTAPQGSLRMYWALGLMLALHGHTTAASEAWIVTCSAGDTTQARNALRDGHAFAQTARIPPTWQTWSSERDPFSAGTWRKVTGSQALAFGLSAGAQDLGLDPFFSAPPTDHAGALLDAMRDLGPSAGVRCVETESAAAAMSAALGASFAGAIGIAATAGRDTALAAATLGLAVSAELPLIAIAIQRPGPAAGLPPGTAQADLSWAINGRTGDAPCPVIALRSPAHAFAVAREAVRLSVAHMTPVILLCDAHAMVSAEAFRIPFLPPASPRTPAQTLTHDFQPFARDTRTLARPWAVPGTAGGAHRTGGLEQRDGSGAISGDPGNHARMTMLRERKLALIVEREPEVDLASGTPGGEILLVGWGSSFTAIAEAAAGLRAGGIHAAHLHLDLVIPLPRGLTALVASFRHVLVPEMNAGQLVHLLRATSLVNARPLSRVNGQPLSGYEIEAAVWSLLKGDAA
;
A
#
# COMPACT_ATOMS: atom_id res chain seq x y z
N MET A 1 22.83 7.57 -2.73
CA MET A 1 22.63 9.00 -2.38
C MET A 1 22.20 9.05 -0.92
N ASN A 2 23.05 9.61 -0.07
CA ASN A 2 22.86 9.67 1.37
C ASN A 2 21.96 10.86 1.71
N GLU A 3 20.66 10.64 1.87
CA GLU A 3 19.79 11.61 2.54
C GLU A 3 19.86 11.38 4.05
N CYS A 4 20.78 12.10 4.70
CA CYS A 4 20.69 12.40 6.13
C CYS A 4 20.05 13.77 6.26
N SER A 5 18.71 13.83 6.33
CA SER A 5 18.01 15.05 6.75
C SER A 5 17.35 14.80 8.10
N ARG A 6 18.14 14.98 9.16
CA ARG A 6 17.61 15.36 10.48
C ARG A 6 17.21 16.83 10.39
N SER A 7 15.92 17.09 10.27
CA SER A 7 15.34 18.37 10.64
C SER A 7 14.42 18.17 11.83
N ASP A 8 14.88 18.58 13.00
CA ASP A 8 14.09 18.88 14.20
C ASP A 8 13.00 17.86 14.60
N GLY A 9 13.24 16.56 14.41
CA GLY A 9 12.40 15.49 14.96
C GLY A 9 11.04 15.27 14.28
N VAL A 10 10.81 15.83 13.09
CA VAL A 10 9.49 15.78 12.43
C VAL A 10 9.59 15.14 11.05
N THR A 11 8.86 14.05 10.86
CA THR A 11 8.59 13.49 9.52
C THR A 11 7.32 14.12 8.99
N ILE A 12 7.43 14.89 7.91
CA ILE A 12 6.29 15.27 7.08
C ILE A 12 5.90 14.04 6.25
N ARG A 13 4.89 13.27 6.70
CA ARG A 13 4.33 12.19 5.87
C ARG A 13 3.43 12.81 4.81
N ILE A 14 3.87 12.73 3.55
CA ILE A 14 3.11 13.26 2.41
C ILE A 14 2.31 12.10 1.82
N ALA A 15 1.02 12.06 2.14
CA ALA A 15 0.03 11.24 1.45
C ALA A 15 -0.49 12.04 0.24
N GLY A 16 0.09 11.76 -0.92
CA GLY A 16 -0.50 12.19 -2.19
C GLY A 16 -1.50 11.15 -2.65
N GLU A 17 -2.74 11.53 -2.93
CA GLU A 17 -3.56 10.73 -3.85
C GLU A 17 -2.92 10.87 -5.23
N VAL A 18 -2.22 9.82 -5.68
CA VAL A 18 -1.81 9.70 -7.07
C VAL A 18 -3.01 9.14 -7.83
N ASP A 19 -3.95 10.05 -8.15
CA ASP A 19 -4.82 10.01 -9.32
C ASP A 19 -5.51 11.38 -9.54
N ASP A 20 -4.73 12.44 -9.33
CA ASP A 20 -4.96 13.74 -9.96
C ASP A 20 -3.64 14.25 -10.56
N VAL A 21 -2.84 13.34 -11.13
CA VAL A 21 -1.88 13.72 -12.17
C VAL A 21 -2.74 14.01 -13.40
N PRO A 22 -2.85 15.28 -13.82
CA PRO A 22 -3.65 15.62 -14.97
C PRO A 22 -2.94 15.09 -16.22
N GLN A 23 -3.36 13.91 -16.69
CA GLN A 23 -3.27 13.63 -18.12
C GLN A 23 -4.15 14.70 -18.79
N PHE A 24 -3.49 15.72 -19.33
CA PHE A 24 -4.02 16.94 -19.97
C PHE A 24 -4.47 18.08 -19.03
N ILE A 25 -3.54 18.93 -18.57
CA ILE A 25 -3.87 20.33 -18.26
C ILE A 25 -4.03 21.11 -19.58
N ARG A 26 -5.27 21.14 -20.08
CA ARG A 26 -5.89 22.38 -20.59
C ARG A 26 -7.23 22.59 -19.85
N GLY A 27 -7.18 22.56 -18.52
CA GLY A 27 -8.33 22.90 -17.68
C GLY A 27 -8.46 24.41 -17.50
N ARG A 28 -9.56 25.00 -17.99
CA ARG A 28 -9.95 26.38 -17.67
C ARG A 28 -10.35 26.45 -16.19
N LEU A 29 -9.84 27.46 -15.46
CA LEU A 29 -10.32 27.83 -14.12
C LEU A 29 -11.86 27.90 -14.12
N GLY A 30 -12.51 27.18 -13.18
CA GLY A 30 -13.95 27.31 -12.93
C GLY A 30 -14.81 26.08 -13.19
N ARG A 31 -14.26 24.91 -13.54
CA ARG A 31 -15.02 23.64 -13.52
C ARG A 31 -14.90 22.96 -12.16
N THR A 32 -16.02 22.47 -11.64
CA THR A 32 -16.14 21.76 -10.36
C THR A 32 -15.55 20.35 -10.37
N ASP A 33 -15.03 19.87 -11.50
CA ASP A 33 -14.49 18.52 -11.71
C ASP A 33 -12.99 18.39 -11.40
N THR A 34 -12.21 19.47 -11.42
CA THR A 34 -10.75 19.42 -11.22
C THR A 34 -10.30 20.04 -9.90
N SER A 35 -9.85 19.23 -8.93
CA SER A 35 -9.20 19.75 -7.71
C SER A 35 -8.18 18.75 -7.16
N ALA A 36 -6.90 19.10 -7.26
CA ALA A 36 -5.83 18.32 -6.64
C ALA A 36 -5.83 18.53 -5.11
N ARG A 37 -5.74 17.43 -4.35
CA ARG A 37 -5.61 17.39 -2.89
C ARG A 37 -4.27 16.78 -2.51
N PHE A 38 -3.63 17.34 -1.49
CA PHE A 38 -2.49 16.73 -0.81
C PHE A 38 -2.80 16.66 0.68
N ARG A 39 -2.56 15.52 1.30
CA ARG A 39 -2.74 15.31 2.73
C ARG A 39 -1.37 15.13 3.38
N VAL A 40 -1.17 15.80 4.50
CA VAL A 40 0.02 15.61 5.34
C VAL A 40 -0.45 15.23 6.72
N GLU A 41 0.10 14.14 7.23
CA GLU A 41 -0.12 13.70 8.60
C GLU A 41 1.18 13.89 9.38
N LEU A 42 1.07 14.52 10.54
CA LEU A 42 2.16 14.73 11.49
C LEU A 42 1.74 14.02 12.77
N ASP A 43 2.36 12.88 13.05
CA ASP A 43 2.03 12.07 14.22
C ASP A 43 3.30 11.42 14.80
N ASP A 44 3.25 11.17 16.11
CA ASP A 44 4.27 10.44 16.87
C ASP A 44 4.06 8.92 16.78
N THR A 45 3.20 8.43 15.87
CA THR A 45 2.98 7.01 15.61
C THR A 45 3.66 6.56 14.33
N ALA A 46 3.95 5.27 14.19
CA ALA A 46 4.71 4.73 13.06
C ALA A 46 3.92 4.61 11.75
N TYR A 47 2.59 4.74 11.77
CA TYR A 47 1.72 4.37 10.64
C TYR A 47 0.93 5.57 10.08
N GLU A 48 0.60 5.56 8.79
CA GLU A 48 -0.33 6.52 8.17
C GLU A 48 -1.76 6.03 8.36
N THR A 49 -2.69 6.93 8.69
CA THR A 49 -4.11 6.63 8.77
C THR A 49 -4.87 7.16 7.56
N PRO A 50 -5.27 6.26 6.64
CA PRO A 50 -6.10 6.65 5.53
C PRO A 50 -7.44 7.20 6.03
N ASN A 51 -7.93 8.28 5.41
CA ASN A 51 -9.24 8.87 5.73
C ASN A 51 -9.48 9.33 7.18
N ALA A 52 -8.43 9.56 7.98
CA ALA A 52 -8.60 10.26 9.26
C ALA A 52 -9.23 11.66 9.05
N ARG A 53 -9.91 12.23 10.06
CA ARG A 53 -10.38 13.62 9.95
C ARG A 53 -9.19 14.58 9.91
N LEU A 54 -9.39 15.74 9.27
CA LEU A 54 -8.35 16.77 9.18
C LEU A 54 -8.44 17.69 10.40
N ASP A 55 -7.31 18.00 11.03
CA ASP A 55 -7.24 19.07 12.03
C ASP A 55 -7.19 20.45 11.39
N ALA A 56 -6.57 20.53 10.21
CA ALA A 56 -6.40 21.74 9.43
C ALA A 56 -6.68 21.49 7.95
N LEU A 57 -7.35 22.44 7.28
CA LEU A 57 -7.59 22.40 5.84
C LEU A 57 -7.29 23.77 5.23
N ALA A 58 -6.38 23.81 4.27
CA ALA A 58 -6.12 24.98 3.44
C ALA A 58 -6.82 24.85 2.08
N VAL A 59 -7.71 25.81 1.74
CA VAL A 59 -8.46 25.82 0.49
C VAL A 59 -8.27 27.13 -0.27
N PHE A 60 -8.00 27.00 -1.56
CA PHE A 60 -7.79 28.14 -2.46
C PHE A 60 -9.03 28.50 -3.28
N SER A 61 -10.12 27.72 -3.17
CA SER A 61 -11.36 27.93 -3.92
C SER A 61 -12.59 27.42 -3.18
N ALA A 62 -13.75 28.02 -3.48
CA ALA A 62 -15.04 27.55 -2.99
C ALA A 62 -15.35 26.09 -3.41
N ALA A 63 -14.94 25.68 -4.62
CA ALA A 63 -15.13 24.32 -5.11
C ALA A 63 -14.38 23.29 -4.25
N SER A 64 -13.12 23.58 -3.89
CA SER A 64 -12.31 22.73 -3.00
C SER A 64 -12.95 22.62 -1.62
N LEU A 65 -13.48 23.72 -1.08
CA LEU A 65 -14.20 23.69 0.20
C LEU A 65 -15.46 22.82 0.14
N ARG A 66 -16.24 22.91 -0.94
CA ARG A 66 -17.45 22.09 -1.08
C ARG A 66 -17.12 20.60 -1.11
N ARG A 67 -16.00 20.25 -1.74
CA ARG A 67 -15.56 18.86 -1.91
C ARG A 67 -14.96 18.27 -0.64
N HIS A 68 -14.14 19.04 0.09
CA HIS A 68 -13.32 18.51 1.19
C HIS A 68 -13.65 19.09 2.57
N GLY A 69 -14.56 20.07 2.66
CA GLY A 69 -14.88 20.72 3.93
C GLY A 69 -15.48 19.78 4.98
N ALA A 70 -16.14 18.70 4.54
CA ALA A 70 -16.69 17.67 5.43
C ALA A 70 -15.60 16.80 6.09
N ASP A 71 -14.38 16.79 5.55
CA ASP A 71 -13.27 15.99 6.09
C ASP A 71 -12.65 16.65 7.33
N LEU A 72 -12.95 17.94 7.57
CA LEU A 72 -12.43 18.69 8.70
C LEU A 72 -13.09 18.22 10.01
N ALA A 73 -12.26 17.98 11.03
CA ALA A 73 -12.72 17.64 12.37
C ALA A 73 -13.57 18.77 12.97
N ALA A 74 -14.46 18.41 13.90
CA ALA A 74 -15.18 19.41 14.68
C ALA A 74 -14.18 20.27 15.47
N GLY A 75 -14.30 21.59 15.38
CA GLY A 75 -13.31 22.51 15.96
C GLY A 75 -12.02 22.69 15.14
N GLY A 76 -11.91 22.03 13.98
CA GLY A 76 -10.74 22.14 13.10
C GLY A 76 -10.51 23.54 12.53
N THR A 77 -9.30 23.77 12.03
CA THR A 77 -8.87 25.06 11.45
C THR A 77 -9.04 25.07 9.93
N LEU A 78 -9.86 25.98 9.42
CA LEU A 78 -10.04 26.19 7.98
C LEU A 78 -9.30 27.45 7.54
N ILE A 79 -8.29 27.29 6.69
CA ILE A 79 -7.52 28.39 6.08
C ILE A 79 -8.02 28.58 4.65
N LEU A 80 -8.44 29.80 4.32
CA LEU A 80 -9.25 30.02 3.14
C LEU A 80 -8.75 31.24 2.37
N ASP A 81 -8.40 31.04 1.10
CA ASP A 81 -7.95 32.13 0.23
C ASP A 81 -9.13 32.99 -0.19
N SER A 82 -9.23 34.21 0.33
CA SER A 82 -10.36 35.09 0.01
C SER A 82 -10.50 35.37 -1.49
N ALA A 83 -9.42 35.29 -2.26
CA ALA A 83 -9.46 35.46 -3.71
C ALA A 83 -10.33 34.39 -4.43
N GLY A 84 -10.46 33.20 -3.84
CA GLY A 84 -11.25 32.09 -4.38
C GLY A 84 -12.72 32.07 -3.97
N PHE A 85 -13.20 33.10 -3.26
CA PHE A 85 -14.52 33.16 -2.62
C PHE A 85 -15.28 34.45 -2.98
N THR A 86 -15.18 34.86 -4.25
CA THR A 86 -16.04 35.90 -4.82
C THR A 86 -17.48 35.38 -5.00
N PRO A 87 -18.49 36.26 -5.14
CA PRO A 87 -19.86 35.84 -5.41
C PRO A 87 -19.99 34.91 -6.63
N SER A 88 -19.24 35.20 -7.70
CA SER A 88 -19.20 34.36 -8.91
C SER A 88 -18.57 32.99 -8.65
N ALA A 89 -17.49 32.91 -7.86
CA ALA A 89 -16.84 31.65 -7.51
C ALA A 89 -17.72 30.77 -6.61
N LEU A 90 -18.44 31.38 -5.66
CA LEU A 90 -19.40 30.69 -4.80
C LEU A 90 -20.55 30.10 -5.62
N GLN A 91 -21.11 30.88 -6.54
CA GLN A 91 -22.17 30.43 -7.44
C GLN A 91 -21.69 29.28 -8.34
N ALA A 92 -20.49 29.41 -8.92
CA ALA A 92 -19.89 28.35 -9.76
C ALA A 92 -19.64 27.06 -8.97
N ALA A 93 -19.32 27.17 -7.67
CA ALA A 93 -19.20 26.04 -6.77
C ALA A 93 -20.54 25.50 -6.24
N GLY A 94 -21.68 26.09 -6.61
CA GLY A 94 -23.03 25.64 -6.24
C GLY A 94 -23.46 26.05 -4.83
N TYR A 95 -22.86 27.09 -4.25
CA TYR A 95 -23.34 27.66 -2.98
C TYR A 95 -24.46 28.67 -3.21
N GLU A 96 -25.59 28.48 -2.53
CA GLU A 96 -26.71 29.44 -2.54
C GLU A 96 -26.40 30.70 -1.71
N ARG A 97 -25.60 30.53 -0.65
CA ARG A 97 -25.17 31.58 0.28
C ARG A 97 -23.72 31.37 0.66
N ASP A 98 -23.06 32.44 1.10
CA ASP A 98 -21.70 32.36 1.60
C ASP A 98 -21.60 31.41 2.81
N PRO A 99 -20.80 30.34 2.74
CA PRO A 99 -20.73 29.34 3.79
C PRO A 99 -19.96 29.82 5.03
N ARG A 100 -19.20 30.91 4.96
CA ARG A 100 -18.24 31.30 6.02
C ARG A 100 -18.89 31.52 7.38
N ASP A 101 -20.05 32.16 7.44
CA ASP A 101 -20.73 32.39 8.72
C ASP A 101 -21.38 31.12 9.28
N ALA A 102 -21.86 30.23 8.41
CA ALA A 102 -22.36 28.93 8.84
C ALA A 102 -21.23 28.06 9.41
N LEU A 103 -20.05 28.08 8.78
CA LEU A 103 -18.87 27.35 9.22
C LEU A 103 -18.35 27.86 10.58
N ARG A 104 -18.34 29.19 10.80
CA ARG A 104 -18.04 29.76 12.12
C ARG A 104 -19.03 29.31 13.19
N ARG A 105 -20.33 29.31 12.89
CA ARG A 105 -21.37 28.82 13.82
C ARG A 105 -21.27 27.33 14.10
N ALA A 106 -20.74 26.55 13.16
CA ALA A 106 -20.44 25.13 13.34
C ALA A 106 -19.20 24.88 14.23
N GLY A 107 -18.57 25.93 14.76
CA GLY A 107 -17.44 25.83 15.68
C GLY A 107 -16.07 25.70 15.00
N LEU A 108 -15.98 25.89 13.67
CA LEU A 108 -14.70 25.84 12.96
C LEU A 108 -13.89 27.13 13.18
N ARG A 109 -12.58 26.99 13.36
CA ARG A 109 -11.65 28.13 13.40
C ARG A 109 -11.35 28.59 11.98
N LEU A 110 -12.02 29.65 11.54
CA LEU A 110 -11.88 30.17 10.17
C LEU A 110 -10.81 31.26 10.07
N LEU A 111 -9.76 31.02 9.28
CA LEU A 111 -8.74 31.98 8.87
C LEU A 111 -8.98 32.37 7.41
N THR A 112 -9.54 33.56 7.18
CA THR A 112 -9.75 34.10 5.82
C THR A 112 -8.63 35.07 5.47
N ILE A 113 -7.78 34.69 4.50
CA ILE A 113 -6.56 35.44 4.16
C ILE A 113 -6.50 35.56 2.64
N ASN A 114 -6.11 36.73 2.10
CA ASN A 114 -5.86 36.86 0.66
C ASN A 114 -4.47 36.32 0.30
N MET A 115 -4.31 35.00 0.39
CA MET A 115 -3.04 34.30 0.18
C MET A 115 -2.51 34.54 -1.24
N SER A 116 -3.40 34.59 -2.23
CA SER A 116 -3.02 34.91 -3.60
C SER A 116 -2.40 36.30 -3.74
N ALA A 117 -2.97 37.33 -3.09
CA ALA A 117 -2.39 38.67 -3.13
C ALA A 117 -1.02 38.73 -2.43
N LEU A 118 -0.91 38.12 -1.24
CA LEU A 118 0.35 38.08 -0.48
C LEU A 118 1.45 37.35 -1.26
N ALA A 119 1.13 36.20 -1.85
CA ALA A 119 2.08 35.43 -2.64
C ALA A 119 2.48 36.13 -3.96
N SER A 120 1.57 36.91 -4.56
CA SER A 120 1.85 37.62 -5.81
C SER A 120 2.94 38.70 -5.67
N GLY A 121 3.17 39.22 -4.46
CA GLY A 121 4.25 40.17 -4.18
C GLY A 121 5.65 39.61 -4.41
N PHE A 122 5.79 38.27 -4.48
CA PHE A 122 7.06 37.59 -4.75
C PHE A 122 7.25 37.20 -6.23
N ALA A 123 6.22 37.36 -7.08
CA ALA A 123 6.33 37.07 -8.50
C ALA A 123 7.19 38.15 -9.17
N GLY A 124 8.32 37.75 -9.78
CA GLY A 124 9.18 38.67 -10.51
C GLY A 124 8.49 39.32 -11.72
N ALA A 125 8.99 40.48 -12.17
CA ALA A 125 8.44 41.23 -13.31
C ALA A 125 8.54 40.51 -14.68
N ALA A 126 9.30 39.41 -14.76
CA ALA A 126 9.41 38.58 -15.94
C ALA A 126 8.74 37.21 -15.69
N PRO A 127 7.98 36.66 -16.66
CA PRO A 127 7.46 35.30 -16.58
C PRO A 127 8.63 34.32 -16.70
N THR A 128 9.28 34.02 -15.58
CA THR A 128 10.25 32.94 -15.51
C THR A 128 9.48 31.63 -15.70
N ARG A 129 10.03 30.74 -16.53
CA ARG A 129 9.48 29.39 -16.82
C ARG A 129 9.37 28.48 -15.58
N THR A 130 9.74 28.95 -14.39
CA THR A 130 10.14 28.11 -13.27
C THR A 130 9.16 28.06 -12.09
N ALA A 131 8.17 28.95 -12.00
CA ALA A 131 7.07 28.77 -11.05
C ALA A 131 5.77 29.44 -11.56
N PRO A 132 4.73 28.68 -11.96
CA PRO A 132 3.44 29.28 -12.26
C PRO A 132 2.93 30.01 -11.01
N GLN A 133 2.39 31.23 -11.13
CA GLN A 133 1.91 32.05 -10.00
C GLN A 133 1.04 31.29 -8.98
N GLY A 134 0.33 30.25 -9.41
CA GLY A 134 -0.46 29.36 -8.54
C GLY A 134 0.34 28.51 -7.55
N SER A 135 1.64 28.32 -7.75
CA SER A 135 2.53 27.56 -6.84
C SER A 135 3.04 28.40 -5.67
N LEU A 136 3.24 29.71 -5.84
CA LEU A 136 3.73 30.61 -4.78
C LEU A 136 2.74 30.71 -3.61
N ARG A 137 1.42 30.75 -3.90
CA ARG A 137 0.39 30.71 -2.84
C ARG A 137 0.37 29.40 -2.07
N MET A 138 0.79 28.29 -2.68
CA MET A 138 0.90 27.00 -1.99
C MET A 138 2.09 27.02 -1.01
N TYR A 139 3.24 27.55 -1.42
CA TYR A 139 4.37 27.76 -0.52
C TYR A 139 4.05 28.72 0.63
N TRP A 140 3.32 29.80 0.35
CA TRP A 140 2.85 30.73 1.37
C TRP A 140 1.94 30.04 2.39
N ALA A 141 0.93 29.29 1.92
CA ALA A 141 0.04 28.53 2.79
C ALA A 141 0.79 27.48 3.63
N LEU A 142 1.77 26.79 3.03
CA LEU A 142 2.64 25.84 3.73
C LEU A 142 3.41 26.54 4.87
N GLY A 143 3.96 27.72 4.63
CA GLY A 143 4.67 28.51 5.64
C GLY A 143 3.79 28.83 6.84
N LEU A 144 2.55 29.28 6.58
CA LEU A 144 1.56 29.52 7.63
C LEU A 144 1.23 28.23 8.39
N MET A 145 0.99 27.12 7.69
CA MET A 145 0.71 25.84 8.35
C MET A 145 1.86 25.37 9.24
N LEU A 146 3.11 25.49 8.80
CA LEU A 146 4.30 25.19 9.61
C LEU A 146 4.32 26.02 10.89
N ALA A 147 4.07 27.33 10.80
CA ALA A 147 4.05 28.21 11.96
C ALA A 147 2.92 27.85 12.96
N LEU A 148 1.74 27.47 12.46
CA LEU A 148 0.62 27.07 13.32
C LEU A 148 0.86 25.74 14.06
N HIS A 149 1.74 24.89 13.52
CA HIS A 149 2.23 23.66 14.17
C HIS A 149 3.54 23.86 14.94
N GLY A 150 4.09 25.08 14.99
CA GLY A 150 5.33 25.38 15.70
C GLY A 150 6.61 24.93 15.00
N HIS A 151 6.57 24.58 13.72
CA HIS A 151 7.74 24.15 12.93
C HIS A 151 8.48 25.33 12.28
N THR A 152 9.76 25.12 11.96
CA THR A 152 10.59 26.06 11.19
C THR A 152 10.44 25.84 9.68
N THR A 153 10.92 26.79 8.86
CA THR A 153 10.89 26.66 7.39
C THR A 153 12.11 25.91 6.82
N ALA A 154 13.16 25.68 7.62
CA ALA A 154 14.48 25.27 7.14
C ALA A 154 14.45 23.98 6.29
N ALA A 155 13.75 22.94 6.77
CA ALA A 155 13.61 21.66 6.06
C ALA A 155 12.89 21.81 4.71
N SER A 156 11.79 22.57 4.72
CA SER A 156 10.99 22.83 3.51
C SER A 156 11.78 23.66 2.50
N GLU A 157 12.59 24.62 2.95
CA GLU A 157 13.47 25.39 2.07
C GLU A 157 14.55 24.54 1.42
N ALA A 158 15.19 23.64 2.17
CA ALA A 158 16.16 22.70 1.63
C ALA A 158 15.51 21.79 0.58
N TRP A 159 14.32 21.28 0.88
CA TRP A 159 13.54 20.46 -0.05
C TRP A 159 13.21 21.20 -1.37
N ILE A 160 12.76 22.46 -1.29
CA ILE A 160 12.48 23.29 -2.48
C ILE A 160 13.72 23.41 -3.38
N VAL A 161 14.91 23.61 -2.79
CA VAL A 161 16.18 23.69 -3.52
C VAL A 161 16.49 22.38 -4.23
N THR A 162 16.29 21.24 -3.56
CA THR A 162 16.60 19.92 -4.15
C THR A 162 15.65 19.51 -5.27
N CYS A 163 14.36 19.88 -5.18
CA CYS A 163 13.34 19.43 -6.13
C CYS A 163 13.16 20.34 -7.34
N SER A 164 13.74 21.55 -7.33
CA SER A 164 13.51 22.54 -8.38
C SER A 164 14.75 22.71 -9.25
N ALA A 165 14.59 22.59 -10.56
CA ALA A 165 15.62 23.01 -11.51
C ALA A 165 15.54 24.54 -11.70
N GLY A 166 16.46 25.31 -11.10
CA GLY A 166 16.59 26.76 -11.32
C GLY A 166 16.54 27.60 -10.05
N ASP A 167 16.23 28.89 -10.21
CA ASP A 167 16.14 29.84 -9.09
C ASP A 167 14.89 29.58 -8.23
N THR A 168 15.11 29.31 -6.95
CA THR A 168 14.09 28.99 -5.94
C THR A 168 13.79 30.14 -4.99
N THR A 169 14.39 31.31 -5.21
CA THR A 169 14.32 32.44 -4.28
C THR A 169 12.88 32.89 -4.02
N GLN A 170 12.05 32.97 -5.06
CA GLN A 170 10.64 33.38 -4.92
C GLN A 170 9.83 32.39 -4.07
N ALA A 171 10.00 31.09 -4.29
CA ALA A 171 9.31 30.05 -3.55
C ALA A 171 9.71 30.06 -2.06
N ARG A 172 11.01 30.17 -1.76
CA ARG A 172 11.52 30.24 -0.39
C ARG A 172 11.09 31.52 0.32
N ASN A 173 11.05 32.66 -0.37
CA ASN A 173 10.56 33.92 0.20
C ASN A 173 9.06 33.84 0.52
N ALA A 174 8.24 33.28 -0.38
CA ALA A 174 6.82 33.08 -0.13
C ALA A 174 6.58 32.16 1.08
N LEU A 175 7.36 31.08 1.22
CA LEU A 175 7.32 30.18 2.38
C LEU A 175 7.65 30.91 3.68
N ARG A 176 8.73 31.68 3.71
CA ARG A 176 9.15 32.46 4.90
C ARG A 176 8.13 33.53 5.28
N ASP A 177 7.55 34.20 4.29
CA ASP A 177 6.53 35.23 4.51
C ASP A 177 5.26 34.64 5.13
N GLY A 178 4.77 33.51 4.62
CA GLY A 178 3.64 32.80 5.21
C GLY A 178 3.89 32.36 6.66
N HIS A 179 5.13 31.94 6.97
CA HIS A 179 5.53 31.59 8.33
C HIS A 179 5.55 32.81 9.28
N ALA A 180 6.17 33.91 8.84
CA ALA A 180 6.23 35.16 9.61
C ALA A 180 4.85 35.82 9.78
N PHE A 181 3.92 35.59 8.85
CA PHE A 181 2.56 36.10 8.94
C PHE A 181 1.83 35.60 10.19
N ALA A 182 2.03 34.34 10.61
CA ALA A 182 1.38 33.79 11.80
C ALA A 182 1.73 34.59 13.06
N GLN A 183 3.00 34.97 13.21
CA GLN A 183 3.49 35.78 14.32
C GLN A 183 2.93 37.21 14.23
N THR A 184 3.00 37.81 13.04
CA THR A 184 2.53 39.18 12.80
C THR A 184 1.03 39.34 13.04
N ALA A 185 0.23 38.37 12.57
CA ALA A 185 -1.21 38.32 12.77
C ALA A 185 -1.61 37.79 14.16
N ARG A 186 -0.64 37.52 15.06
CA ARG A 186 -0.83 36.99 16.42
C ARG A 186 -1.75 35.77 16.45
N ILE A 187 -1.61 34.88 15.47
CA ILE A 187 -2.38 33.65 15.41
C ILE A 187 -1.66 32.65 16.31
N PRO A 188 -2.21 32.27 17.48
CA PRO A 188 -1.53 31.35 18.38
C PRO A 188 -1.39 29.98 17.70
N PRO A 189 -0.29 29.25 17.96
CA PRO A 189 -0.15 27.86 17.54
C PRO A 189 -1.34 27.07 18.06
N THR A 190 -2.00 26.33 17.18
CA THR A 190 -3.26 25.66 17.52
C THR A 190 -3.01 24.28 18.14
N TRP A 191 -1.90 23.64 17.78
CA TRP A 191 -1.61 22.24 18.04
C TRP A 191 -0.35 22.07 18.89
N GLN A 192 -0.31 22.71 20.06
CA GLN A 192 0.87 22.64 20.97
C GLN A 192 0.99 21.33 21.75
N THR A 193 0.13 20.35 21.53
CA THR A 193 0.25 19.02 22.14
C THR A 193 1.19 18.14 21.33
N TRP A 194 2.39 18.64 20.99
CA TRP A 194 3.47 17.77 20.57
C TRP A 194 4.21 17.32 21.82
N SER A 195 4.26 16.02 22.06
CA SER A 195 5.10 15.45 23.10
C SER A 195 6.50 15.32 22.52
N SER A 196 7.41 16.22 22.91
CA SER A 196 8.85 16.05 22.60
C SER A 196 9.48 14.78 23.18
N GLU A 197 8.72 14.03 23.98
CA GLU A 197 9.16 12.83 24.70
C GLU A 197 9.04 11.54 23.87
N ARG A 198 8.33 11.54 22.73
CA ARG A 198 8.22 10.36 21.85
C ARG A 198 8.87 10.67 20.52
N ASP A 199 10.12 10.26 20.34
CA ASP A 199 10.67 10.06 19.00
C ASP A 199 10.11 8.71 18.48
N PRO A 200 9.14 8.70 17.54
CA PRO A 200 8.66 7.45 16.94
C PRO A 200 9.76 6.70 16.19
N PHE A 201 10.87 7.37 15.87
CA PHE A 201 11.93 6.82 15.05
C PHE A 201 13.07 6.32 15.94
N SER A 202 13.25 5.00 15.97
CA SER A 202 14.48 4.42 16.51
C SER A 202 15.70 4.95 15.74
N ALA A 203 16.83 5.13 16.43
CA ALA A 203 18.10 5.53 15.82
C ALA A 203 18.44 4.70 14.56
N GLY A 204 18.79 5.38 13.46
CA GLY A 204 19.14 4.76 12.19
C GLY A 204 19.03 5.71 11.01
N THR A 205 19.28 5.18 9.81
CA THR A 205 19.08 5.90 8.55
C THR A 205 17.66 5.67 8.05
N TRP A 206 16.95 6.76 7.80
CA TRP A 206 15.57 6.75 7.31
C TRP A 206 15.51 7.40 5.94
N ARG A 207 14.58 6.94 5.11
CA ARG A 207 14.25 7.55 3.83
C ARG A 207 12.75 7.52 3.62
N LYS A 208 12.25 8.44 2.81
CA LYS A 208 10.89 8.32 2.27
C LYS A 208 10.87 7.24 1.18
N VAL A 209 9.82 6.43 1.17
CA VAL A 209 9.53 5.48 0.08
C VAL A 209 8.05 5.48 -0.24
N THR A 210 7.70 5.30 -1.52
CA THR A 210 6.35 4.86 -1.90
C THR A 210 6.22 3.34 -1.78
N GLY A 211 4.99 2.83 -1.81
CA GLY A 211 4.75 1.38 -1.82
C GLY A 211 5.44 0.69 -3.00
N SER A 212 5.35 1.25 -4.20
CA SER A 212 6.07 0.74 -5.39
C SER A 212 7.59 0.67 -5.19
N GLN A 213 8.19 1.70 -4.58
CA GLN A 213 9.64 1.72 -4.33
C GLN A 213 10.05 0.67 -3.28
N ALA A 214 9.34 0.60 -2.17
CA ALA A 214 9.61 -0.36 -1.11
C ALA A 214 9.41 -1.80 -1.60
N LEU A 215 8.37 -2.05 -2.40
CA LEU A 215 8.12 -3.35 -3.02
C LEU A 215 9.26 -3.75 -3.96
N ALA A 216 9.73 -2.83 -4.83
CA ALA A 216 10.87 -3.06 -5.70
C ALA A 216 12.15 -3.41 -4.91
N PHE A 217 12.43 -2.68 -3.83
CA PHE A 217 13.55 -2.97 -2.94
C PHE A 217 13.43 -4.35 -2.29
N GLY A 218 12.24 -4.72 -1.82
CA GLY A 218 11.98 -6.01 -1.19
C GLY A 218 12.13 -7.20 -2.15
N LEU A 219 11.61 -7.07 -3.37
CA LEU A 219 11.75 -8.09 -4.42
C LEU A 219 13.22 -8.30 -4.80
N SER A 220 13.96 -7.21 -4.98
CA SER A 220 15.39 -7.28 -5.31
C SER A 220 16.21 -7.86 -4.15
N ALA A 221 15.95 -7.42 -2.91
CA ALA A 221 16.62 -7.96 -1.73
C ALA A 221 16.35 -9.47 -1.55
N GLY A 222 15.09 -9.89 -1.70
CA GLY A 222 14.73 -11.31 -1.62
C GLY A 222 15.41 -12.17 -2.69
N ALA A 223 15.50 -11.65 -3.92
CA ALA A 223 16.25 -12.33 -4.98
C ALA A 223 17.74 -12.45 -4.64
N GLN A 224 18.35 -11.38 -4.12
CA GLN A 224 19.75 -11.34 -3.71
C GLN A 224 20.07 -12.27 -2.54
N ASP A 225 19.17 -12.40 -1.56
CA ASP A 225 19.33 -13.35 -0.45
C ASP A 225 19.46 -14.79 -0.94
N LEU A 226 18.87 -15.10 -2.09
CA LEU A 226 18.87 -16.42 -2.71
C LEU A 226 19.86 -16.55 -3.86
N GLY A 227 20.64 -15.50 -4.14
CA GLY A 227 21.59 -15.48 -5.27
C GLY A 227 20.91 -15.55 -6.63
N LEU A 228 19.69 -15.03 -6.76
CA LEU A 228 18.87 -15.04 -7.98
C LEU A 228 18.82 -13.66 -8.63
N ASP A 229 18.60 -13.65 -9.94
CA ASP A 229 18.31 -12.43 -10.69
C ASP A 229 16.80 -12.22 -10.79
N PRO A 230 16.27 -11.05 -10.41
CA PRO A 230 14.87 -10.74 -10.61
C PRO A 230 14.58 -10.35 -12.06
N PHE A 231 13.58 -11.00 -12.65
CA PHE A 231 13.00 -10.64 -13.94
C PHE A 231 11.59 -10.11 -13.71
N PHE A 232 11.36 -8.84 -14.03
CA PHE A 232 10.09 -8.17 -13.84
C PHE A 232 9.39 -7.91 -15.17
N SER A 233 8.10 -8.21 -15.25
CA SER A 233 7.26 -7.89 -16.41
C SER A 233 5.93 -7.27 -16.02
N ALA A 234 5.50 -6.27 -16.77
CA ALA A 234 4.20 -5.62 -16.56
C ALA A 234 3.71 -4.93 -17.85
N PRO A 235 2.40 -4.84 -18.07
CA PRO A 235 1.85 -3.91 -19.05
C PRO A 235 1.93 -2.46 -18.51
N PRO A 236 1.98 -1.44 -19.40
CA PRO A 236 2.02 -0.03 -19.01
C PRO A 236 0.63 0.46 -18.57
N THR A 237 0.19 0.04 -17.38
CA THR A 237 -1.05 0.50 -16.73
C THR A 237 -0.73 1.43 -15.56
N ASP A 238 -1.62 2.36 -15.20
CA ASP A 238 -1.32 3.46 -14.25
C ASP A 238 -0.66 3.01 -12.93
N HIS A 239 -1.14 1.94 -12.30
CA HIS A 239 -0.54 1.46 -11.05
C HIS A 239 0.65 0.49 -11.24
N ALA A 240 0.63 -0.35 -12.27
CA ALA A 240 1.74 -1.28 -12.53
C ALA A 240 2.97 -0.55 -13.10
N GLY A 241 2.77 0.56 -13.81
CA GLY A 241 3.81 1.39 -14.40
C GLY A 241 4.73 2.01 -13.34
N ALA A 242 4.18 2.51 -12.23
CA ALA A 242 4.98 3.05 -11.13
C ALA A 242 5.93 2.00 -10.51
N LEU A 243 5.49 0.73 -10.44
CA LEU A 243 6.34 -0.38 -9.99
C LEU A 243 7.37 -0.77 -11.06
N LEU A 244 6.98 -0.77 -12.34
CA LEU A 244 7.90 -1.00 -13.46
C LEU A 244 9.04 0.02 -13.46
N ASP A 245 8.74 1.30 -13.24
CA ASP A 245 9.74 2.37 -13.14
C ASP A 245 10.63 2.18 -11.90
N ALA A 246 10.06 1.87 -10.73
CA ALA A 246 10.83 1.58 -9.53
C ALA A 246 11.79 0.39 -9.70
N MET A 247 11.37 -0.66 -10.43
CA MET A 247 12.23 -1.81 -10.77
C MET A 247 13.31 -1.42 -11.81
N ARG A 248 12.98 -0.57 -12.79
CA ARG A 248 13.94 -0.05 -13.77
C ARG A 248 15.01 0.82 -13.12
N ASP A 249 14.65 1.62 -12.12
CA ASP A 249 15.57 2.49 -11.37
C ASP A 249 16.66 1.73 -10.61
N LEU A 250 16.35 0.51 -10.14
CA LEU A 250 17.37 -0.40 -9.57
C LEU A 250 18.38 -0.86 -10.63
N GLY A 251 17.88 -1.11 -11.83
CA GLY A 251 18.64 -1.37 -13.03
C GLY A 251 19.50 -2.64 -13.01
N PRO A 252 20.29 -2.87 -14.07
CA PRO A 252 21.11 -4.08 -14.23
C PRO A 252 22.18 -4.25 -13.15
N SER A 253 22.60 -3.16 -12.50
CA SER A 253 23.60 -3.20 -11.42
C SER A 253 23.13 -4.01 -10.20
N ALA A 254 21.81 -4.06 -9.97
CA ALA A 254 21.17 -4.89 -8.94
C ALA A 254 20.68 -6.24 -9.48
N GLY A 255 21.08 -6.64 -10.70
CA GLY A 255 20.64 -7.87 -11.37
C GLY A 255 19.23 -7.80 -11.97
N VAL A 256 18.57 -6.65 -11.90
CA VAL A 256 17.17 -6.48 -12.33
C VAL A 256 17.07 -6.37 -13.84
N ARG A 257 16.19 -7.17 -14.43
CA ARG A 257 15.77 -7.06 -15.84
C ARG A 257 14.28 -6.81 -15.91
N CYS A 258 13.87 -5.79 -16.65
CA CYS A 258 12.46 -5.42 -16.82
C CYS A 258 12.03 -5.57 -18.27
N VAL A 259 10.81 -6.05 -18.50
CA VAL A 259 10.18 -6.08 -19.82
C VAL A 259 8.78 -5.48 -19.71
N GLU A 260 8.50 -4.50 -20.57
CA GLU A 260 7.15 -4.00 -20.77
C GLU A 260 6.45 -4.89 -21.79
N THR A 261 5.25 -5.35 -21.46
CA THR A 261 4.50 -6.31 -22.28
C THR A 261 3.19 -5.73 -22.78
N GLU A 262 2.66 -6.27 -23.87
CA GLU A 262 1.41 -5.84 -24.50
C GLU A 262 0.15 -6.14 -23.68
N SER A 263 0.22 -7.07 -22.72
CA SER A 263 -0.90 -7.44 -21.86
C SER A 263 -0.44 -8.08 -20.54
N ALA A 264 -1.32 -8.14 -19.55
CA ALA A 264 -1.04 -8.87 -18.29
C ALA A 264 -0.81 -10.38 -18.51
N ALA A 265 -1.48 -11.00 -19.49
CA ALA A 265 -1.25 -12.41 -19.84
C ALA A 265 0.17 -12.63 -20.38
N ALA A 266 0.66 -11.71 -21.21
CA ALA A 266 2.02 -11.71 -21.72
C ALA A 266 3.04 -11.47 -20.59
N ALA A 267 2.78 -10.51 -19.70
CA ALA A 267 3.60 -10.26 -18.51
C ALA A 267 3.79 -11.54 -17.68
N MET A 268 2.69 -12.18 -17.29
CA MET A 268 2.69 -13.41 -16.50
C MET A 268 3.47 -14.53 -17.20
N SER A 269 3.25 -14.71 -18.51
CA SER A 269 3.92 -15.76 -19.29
C SER A 269 5.42 -15.52 -19.42
N ALA A 270 5.85 -14.27 -19.63
CA ALA A 270 7.25 -13.89 -19.66
C ALA A 270 7.94 -14.14 -18.31
N ALA A 271 7.30 -13.77 -17.20
CA ALA A 271 7.82 -14.02 -15.86
C ALA A 271 7.94 -15.52 -15.54
N LEU A 272 6.93 -16.33 -15.90
CA LEU A 272 7.02 -17.78 -15.72
C LEU A 272 8.12 -18.40 -16.58
N GLY A 273 8.31 -17.92 -17.81
CA GLY A 273 9.41 -18.33 -18.68
C GLY A 273 10.78 -17.98 -18.10
N ALA A 274 10.93 -16.79 -17.51
CA ALA A 274 12.14 -16.40 -16.80
C ALA A 274 12.41 -17.31 -15.58
N SER A 275 11.35 -17.74 -14.89
CA SER A 275 11.43 -18.70 -13.79
C SER A 275 11.86 -20.09 -14.26
N PHE A 276 11.34 -20.55 -15.39
CA PHE A 276 11.87 -21.77 -16.01
C PHE A 276 13.36 -21.63 -16.38
N ALA A 277 13.80 -20.44 -16.80
CA ALA A 277 15.19 -20.14 -17.16
C ALA A 277 16.14 -19.84 -15.97
N GLY A 278 15.68 -19.98 -14.72
CA GLY A 278 16.52 -19.84 -13.52
C GLY A 278 16.61 -18.44 -12.90
N ALA A 279 15.87 -17.46 -13.42
CA ALA A 279 15.65 -16.17 -12.74
C ALA A 279 14.44 -16.29 -11.78
N ILE A 280 14.27 -15.37 -10.83
CA ILE A 280 12.96 -15.25 -10.16
C ILE A 280 12.04 -14.38 -11.01
N GLY A 281 11.01 -15.00 -11.59
CA GLY A 281 9.99 -14.30 -12.37
C GLY A 281 9.02 -13.55 -11.48
N ILE A 282 8.79 -12.29 -11.82
CA ILE A 282 7.87 -11.39 -11.13
C ILE A 282 7.01 -10.72 -12.19
N ALA A 283 5.70 -10.76 -12.02
CA ALA A 283 4.76 -10.06 -12.89
C ALA A 283 3.79 -9.21 -12.09
N ALA A 284 3.49 -8.01 -12.57
CA ALA A 284 2.49 -7.13 -11.98
C ALA A 284 1.25 -7.01 -12.87
N THR A 285 0.09 -7.04 -12.22
CA THR A 285 -1.24 -6.90 -12.81
C THR A 285 -2.07 -5.93 -11.97
N ALA A 286 -3.12 -5.36 -12.54
CA ALA A 286 -3.98 -4.42 -11.82
C ALA A 286 -5.46 -4.56 -12.24
N GLY A 287 -6.36 -4.46 -11.26
CA GLY A 287 -7.81 -4.46 -11.46
C GLY A 287 -8.30 -5.60 -12.37
N ARG A 288 -8.99 -5.26 -13.47
CA ARG A 288 -9.56 -6.26 -14.38
C ARG A 288 -8.53 -7.22 -14.97
N ASP A 289 -7.29 -6.76 -15.16
CA ASP A 289 -6.26 -7.51 -15.86
C ASP A 289 -5.72 -8.66 -14.99
N THR A 290 -5.93 -8.58 -13.67
CA THR A 290 -5.64 -9.64 -12.70
C THR A 290 -6.29 -10.97 -13.11
N ALA A 291 -7.52 -10.94 -13.65
CA ALA A 291 -8.21 -12.15 -14.10
C ALA A 291 -7.45 -12.91 -15.21
N LEU A 292 -6.67 -12.20 -16.04
CA LEU A 292 -5.89 -12.79 -17.13
C LEU A 292 -4.68 -13.58 -16.64
N ALA A 293 -4.30 -13.43 -15.37
CA ALA A 293 -3.19 -14.17 -14.77
C ALA A 293 -3.53 -15.62 -14.40
N ALA A 294 -4.82 -15.97 -14.35
CA ALA A 294 -5.31 -17.25 -13.82
C ALA A 294 -4.71 -18.48 -14.53
N ALA A 295 -4.66 -18.47 -15.86
CA ALA A 295 -4.15 -19.59 -16.65
C ALA A 295 -2.66 -19.84 -16.39
N THR A 296 -1.85 -18.77 -16.37
CA THR A 296 -0.41 -18.86 -16.11
C THR A 296 -0.11 -19.24 -14.66
N LEU A 297 -0.91 -18.78 -13.71
CA LEU A 297 -0.81 -19.22 -12.31
C LEU A 297 -1.09 -20.73 -12.18
N GLY A 298 -2.14 -21.24 -12.84
CA GLY A 298 -2.43 -22.67 -12.88
C GLY A 298 -1.28 -23.48 -13.49
N LEU A 299 -0.68 -22.97 -14.57
CA LEU A 299 0.51 -23.57 -15.17
C LEU A 299 1.71 -23.56 -14.20
N ALA A 300 1.94 -22.47 -13.47
CA ALA A 300 3.01 -22.37 -12.49
C ALA A 300 2.84 -23.36 -11.32
N VAL A 301 1.61 -23.57 -10.84
CA VAL A 301 1.30 -24.61 -9.84
C VAL A 301 1.54 -26.01 -10.40
N SER A 302 1.07 -26.30 -11.62
CA SER A 302 1.24 -27.61 -12.26
C SER A 302 2.71 -27.95 -12.50
N ALA A 303 3.47 -26.98 -13.03
CA ALA A 303 4.89 -27.11 -13.34
C ALA A 303 5.79 -26.97 -12.10
N GLU A 304 5.21 -26.59 -10.95
CA GLU A 304 5.91 -26.33 -9.69
C GLU A 304 7.11 -25.39 -9.89
N LEU A 305 6.85 -24.21 -10.44
CA LEU A 305 7.84 -23.16 -10.65
C LEU A 305 7.58 -21.98 -9.70
N PRO A 306 8.65 -21.33 -9.19
CA PRO A 306 8.51 -20.11 -8.42
C PRO A 306 8.02 -18.99 -9.35
N LEU A 307 7.11 -18.16 -8.86
CA LEU A 307 6.60 -16.99 -9.55
C LEU A 307 6.02 -16.04 -8.52
N ILE A 308 6.27 -14.74 -8.65
CA ILE A 308 5.61 -13.71 -7.85
C ILE A 308 4.60 -13.00 -8.73
N ALA A 309 3.32 -13.18 -8.43
CA ALA A 309 2.22 -12.51 -9.13
C ALA A 309 1.67 -11.38 -8.25
N ILE A 310 1.96 -10.14 -8.63
CA ILE A 310 1.53 -8.95 -7.90
C ILE A 310 0.18 -8.53 -8.48
N ALA A 311 -0.84 -8.48 -7.62
CA ALA A 311 -2.18 -8.03 -7.98
C ALA A 311 -2.46 -6.72 -7.25
N ILE A 312 -2.36 -5.62 -7.99
CA ILE A 312 -2.66 -4.27 -7.50
C ILE A 312 -4.18 -4.05 -7.61
N GLN A 313 -4.83 -4.14 -6.46
CA GLN A 313 -6.26 -4.07 -6.31
C GLN A 313 -6.76 -2.62 -6.42
N ARG A 314 -7.86 -2.47 -7.14
CA ARG A 314 -8.59 -1.22 -7.33
C ARG A 314 -10.07 -1.53 -7.46
N PRO A 315 -10.97 -0.55 -7.30
CA PRO A 315 -12.40 -0.82 -7.33
C PRO A 315 -12.83 -1.43 -8.66
N GLY A 316 -13.43 -2.62 -8.61
CA GLY A 316 -14.09 -3.30 -9.72
C GLY A 316 -15.63 -3.18 -9.64
N PRO A 317 -16.38 -4.05 -10.36
CA PRO A 317 -15.94 -5.08 -11.30
C PRO A 317 -15.53 -4.52 -12.67
N ALA A 318 -14.88 -5.36 -13.49
CA ALA A 318 -14.37 -4.97 -14.81
C ALA A 318 -13.48 -3.70 -14.71
N ALA A 319 -13.66 -2.71 -15.60
CA ALA A 319 -12.90 -1.45 -15.53
C ALA A 319 -13.10 -0.70 -14.20
N GLY A 320 -14.25 -0.93 -13.56
CA GLY A 320 -14.60 -0.41 -12.24
C GLY A 320 -14.53 1.10 -12.13
N LEU A 321 -14.09 1.60 -10.97
CA LEU A 321 -13.82 3.02 -10.74
C LEU A 321 -12.30 3.23 -10.85
N PRO A 322 -11.82 4.00 -11.85
CA PRO A 322 -10.38 4.18 -12.02
C PRO A 322 -9.65 4.81 -10.84
N PRO A 323 -10.11 5.95 -10.30
CA PRO A 323 -9.54 6.48 -9.08
C PRO A 323 -10.05 5.71 -7.86
N GLY A 324 -9.18 5.50 -6.87
CA GLY A 324 -9.55 4.97 -5.56
C GLY A 324 -8.96 3.60 -5.25
N THR A 325 -9.31 3.07 -4.09
CA THR A 325 -8.74 1.82 -3.55
C THR A 325 -9.82 0.80 -3.20
N ALA A 326 -9.48 -0.47 -3.33
CA ALA A 326 -10.33 -1.58 -2.92
C ALA A 326 -9.49 -2.81 -2.56
N GLN A 327 -10.10 -3.74 -1.84
CA GLN A 327 -9.52 -5.04 -1.46
C GLN A 327 -10.39 -6.18 -2.00
N ALA A 328 -10.78 -6.09 -3.28
CA ALA A 328 -11.86 -6.88 -3.86
C ALA A 328 -11.39 -8.13 -4.62
N ASP A 329 -10.09 -8.45 -4.63
CA ASP A 329 -9.54 -9.56 -5.42
C ASP A 329 -9.11 -10.76 -4.56
N LEU A 330 -9.35 -10.77 -3.24
CA LEU A 330 -8.97 -11.88 -2.36
C LEU A 330 -9.66 -13.20 -2.76
N SER A 331 -10.97 -13.18 -3.03
CA SER A 331 -11.68 -14.40 -3.47
C SER A 331 -11.13 -14.95 -4.79
N TRP A 332 -10.71 -14.06 -5.70
CA TRP A 332 -10.02 -14.47 -6.93
C TRP A 332 -8.62 -15.01 -6.62
N ALA A 333 -7.88 -14.38 -5.70
CA ALA A 333 -6.56 -14.86 -5.30
C ALA A 333 -6.63 -16.26 -4.68
N ILE A 334 -7.72 -16.60 -3.99
CA ILE A 334 -7.93 -17.93 -3.40
C ILE A 334 -8.45 -18.95 -4.42
N ASN A 335 -9.42 -18.58 -5.27
CA ASN A 335 -10.20 -19.52 -6.07
C ASN A 335 -10.19 -19.26 -7.59
N GLY A 336 -9.43 -18.28 -8.07
CA GLY A 336 -9.49 -17.78 -9.46
C GLY A 336 -8.80 -18.67 -10.49
N ARG A 337 -8.21 -19.79 -10.08
CA ARG A 337 -7.52 -20.76 -10.95
C ARG A 337 -8.44 -21.95 -11.22
N THR A 338 -8.23 -22.62 -12.34
CA THR A 338 -8.99 -23.83 -12.71
C THR A 338 -8.43 -25.08 -12.04
N GLY A 339 -9.31 -25.92 -11.48
CA GLY A 339 -8.91 -27.16 -10.78
C GLY A 339 -8.33 -26.90 -9.39
N ASP A 340 -7.87 -27.96 -8.73
CA ASP A 340 -7.25 -27.89 -7.39
C ASP A 340 -5.82 -27.36 -7.50
N ALA A 341 -5.70 -26.03 -7.60
CA ALA A 341 -4.43 -25.32 -7.81
C ALA A 341 -4.13 -24.37 -6.63
N PRO A 342 -3.73 -24.90 -5.47
CA PRO A 342 -3.43 -24.09 -4.30
C PRO A 342 -2.14 -23.28 -4.50
N CYS A 343 -2.13 -22.05 -4.01
CA CYS A 343 -0.92 -21.24 -3.93
C CYS A 343 -0.97 -20.28 -2.72
N PRO A 344 0.18 -19.90 -2.15
CA PRO A 344 0.20 -18.90 -1.10
C PRO A 344 -0.31 -17.53 -1.57
N VAL A 345 -1.02 -16.85 -0.68
CA VAL A 345 -1.54 -15.49 -0.87
C VAL A 345 -1.06 -14.65 0.30
N ILE A 346 -0.28 -13.61 0.01
CA ILE A 346 0.27 -12.68 0.98
C ILE A 346 -0.21 -11.27 0.66
N ALA A 347 -0.45 -10.43 1.65
CA ALA A 347 -0.95 -9.07 1.50
C ALA A 347 -0.02 -8.06 2.17
N LEU A 348 0.24 -6.93 1.49
CA LEU A 348 0.97 -5.81 2.12
C LEU A 348 0.01 -4.89 2.86
N ARG A 349 0.48 -4.32 3.98
CA ARG A 349 -0.35 -3.51 4.88
C ARG A 349 -0.03 -2.02 4.90
N SER A 350 1.17 -1.65 4.45
CA SER A 350 1.61 -0.26 4.35
C SER A 350 2.74 -0.14 3.30
N PRO A 351 3.06 1.06 2.82
CA PRO A 351 4.19 1.29 1.92
C PRO A 351 5.51 0.73 2.46
N ALA A 352 5.88 1.01 3.72
CA ALA A 352 7.14 0.53 4.29
C ALA A 352 7.14 -1.00 4.48
N HIS A 353 5.99 -1.59 4.83
CA HIS A 353 5.86 -3.04 4.98
C HIS A 353 6.09 -3.81 3.68
N ALA A 354 5.85 -3.18 2.52
CA ALA A 354 6.03 -3.80 1.21
C ALA A 354 7.43 -4.39 1.01
N PHE A 355 8.47 -3.78 1.61
CA PHE A 355 9.83 -4.31 1.56
C PHE A 355 9.93 -5.71 2.18
N ALA A 356 9.45 -5.87 3.42
CA ALA A 356 9.54 -7.13 4.14
C ALA A 356 8.65 -8.20 3.50
N VAL A 357 7.43 -7.83 3.12
CA VAL A 357 6.45 -8.76 2.51
C VAL A 357 6.92 -9.27 1.14
N ALA A 358 7.53 -8.42 0.30
CA ALA A 358 8.04 -8.87 -0.99
C ALA A 358 9.22 -9.83 -0.84
N ARG A 359 10.15 -9.52 0.07
CA ARG A 359 11.29 -10.38 0.39
C ARG A 359 10.82 -11.76 0.86
N GLU A 360 9.78 -11.76 1.69
CA GLU A 360 9.12 -12.96 2.19
C GLU A 360 8.40 -13.75 1.08
N ALA A 361 7.70 -13.06 0.18
CA ALA A 361 7.05 -13.69 -0.97
C ALA A 361 8.05 -14.44 -1.87
N VAL A 362 9.22 -13.84 -2.13
CA VAL A 362 10.32 -14.50 -2.87
C VAL A 362 10.80 -15.74 -2.11
N ARG A 363 11.05 -15.62 -0.80
CA ARG A 363 11.49 -16.74 0.04
C ARG A 363 10.51 -17.92 -0.03
N LEU A 364 9.22 -17.67 0.17
CA LEU A 364 8.19 -18.70 0.14
C LEU A 364 8.07 -19.36 -1.24
N SER A 365 8.07 -18.55 -2.30
CA SER A 365 7.95 -19.00 -3.68
C SER A 365 9.08 -19.97 -4.07
N VAL A 366 10.32 -19.61 -3.75
CA VAL A 366 11.50 -20.42 -4.06
C VAL A 366 11.63 -21.63 -3.12
N ALA A 367 11.39 -21.46 -1.82
CA ALA A 367 11.54 -22.54 -0.84
C ALA A 367 10.59 -23.73 -1.09
N HIS A 368 9.40 -23.44 -1.62
CA HIS A 368 8.36 -24.45 -1.87
C HIS A 368 8.13 -24.75 -3.36
N MET A 369 8.82 -24.03 -4.27
CA MET A 369 8.67 -24.15 -5.72
C MET A 369 7.19 -24.06 -6.13
N THR A 370 6.58 -22.93 -5.80
CA THR A 370 5.16 -22.62 -6.03
C THR A 370 4.99 -21.14 -6.36
N PRO A 371 4.03 -20.74 -7.20
CA PRO A 371 3.68 -19.33 -7.34
C PRO A 371 3.19 -18.76 -6.01
N VAL A 372 3.44 -17.47 -5.78
CA VAL A 372 2.89 -16.68 -4.65
C VAL A 372 2.14 -15.48 -5.24
N ILE A 373 0.92 -15.25 -4.76
CA ILE A 373 0.15 -14.05 -5.11
C ILE A 373 0.38 -13.01 -4.02
N LEU A 374 0.89 -11.85 -4.42
CA LEU A 374 1.08 -10.69 -3.54
C LEU A 374 -0.03 -9.69 -3.82
N LEU A 375 -0.96 -9.57 -2.87
CA LEU A 375 -2.05 -8.61 -2.88
C LEU A 375 -1.56 -7.27 -2.33
N CYS A 376 -1.78 -6.23 -3.11
CA CYS A 376 -1.61 -4.85 -2.71
C CYS A 376 -2.82 -4.07 -3.17
N ASP A 377 -3.13 -2.95 -2.56
CA ASP A 377 -4.19 -2.06 -3.04
C ASP A 377 -3.59 -0.74 -3.53
N ALA A 378 -4.32 -0.07 -4.42
CA ALA A 378 -3.83 1.12 -5.11
C ALA A 378 -3.36 2.20 -4.13
N HIS A 379 -4.04 2.37 -3.00
CA HIS A 379 -3.64 3.33 -1.97
C HIS A 379 -2.26 3.00 -1.40
N ALA A 380 -2.06 1.78 -0.90
CA ALA A 380 -0.77 1.40 -0.32
C ALA A 380 0.40 1.40 -1.32
N MET A 381 0.13 1.24 -2.63
CA MET A 381 1.16 1.31 -3.67
C MET A 381 1.64 2.74 -3.95
N VAL A 382 0.74 3.72 -3.88
CA VAL A 382 1.03 5.13 -4.21
C VAL A 382 1.36 6.00 -3.00
N SER A 383 0.84 5.66 -1.83
CA SER A 383 1.14 6.33 -0.57
C SER A 383 2.63 6.24 -0.23
N ALA A 384 3.10 7.18 0.58
CA ALA A 384 4.48 7.28 0.99
C ALA A 384 4.65 7.26 2.51
N GLU A 385 5.60 6.45 2.97
CA GLU A 385 5.87 6.24 4.38
C GLU A 385 7.36 6.46 4.67
N ALA A 386 7.68 6.81 5.92
CA ALA A 386 9.05 6.79 6.39
C ALA A 386 9.52 5.33 6.52
N PHE A 387 10.64 5.02 5.90
CA PHE A 387 11.22 3.69 5.86
C PHE A 387 12.62 3.70 6.44
N ARG A 388 12.81 2.92 7.50
CA ARG A 388 14.12 2.67 8.08
C ARG A 388 14.88 1.76 7.14
N ILE A 389 16.03 2.22 6.65
CA ILE A 389 16.88 1.41 5.77
C ILE A 389 17.42 0.24 6.60
N PRO A 390 17.06 -1.01 6.28
CA PRO A 390 17.54 -2.16 7.02
C PRO A 390 19.01 -2.41 6.68
N PHE A 391 19.75 -2.97 7.64
CA PHE A 391 21.02 -3.60 7.33
C PHE A 391 20.75 -4.94 6.64
N LEU A 392 21.28 -5.11 5.43
CA LEU A 392 21.21 -6.36 4.70
C LEU A 392 22.59 -7.01 4.69
N PRO A 393 22.69 -8.33 4.92
CA PRO A 393 23.94 -9.05 4.72
C PRO A 393 24.37 -8.96 3.24
N PRO A 394 25.65 -9.23 2.94
CA PRO A 394 26.10 -9.37 1.55
C PRO A 394 25.23 -10.38 0.81
N ALA A 395 24.94 -10.10 -0.47
CA ALA A 395 24.15 -10.97 -1.32
C ALA A 395 24.74 -12.39 -1.33
N SER A 396 23.87 -13.39 -1.33
CA SER A 396 24.30 -14.77 -1.49
C SER A 396 25.01 -14.93 -2.84
N PRO A 397 26.06 -15.76 -2.92
CA PRO A 397 26.70 -16.04 -4.18
C PRO A 397 25.64 -16.56 -5.15
N ARG A 398 25.63 -16.03 -6.38
CA ARG A 398 24.80 -16.60 -7.44
C ARG A 398 25.14 -18.07 -7.54
N THR A 399 24.20 -18.93 -7.17
CA THR A 399 24.42 -20.36 -7.17
C THR A 399 23.90 -20.88 -8.50
N PRO A 400 24.76 -21.28 -9.45
CA PRO A 400 24.31 -22.02 -10.61
C PRO A 400 23.63 -23.29 -10.11
N ALA A 401 22.58 -23.72 -10.82
CA ALA A 401 21.74 -24.89 -10.55
C ALA A 401 22.40 -25.95 -9.66
N GLN A 402 21.66 -26.41 -8.64
CA GLN A 402 22.02 -27.54 -7.77
C GLN A 402 22.78 -28.60 -8.57
N THR A 403 23.94 -29.05 -8.09
CA THR A 403 24.68 -30.13 -8.75
C THR A 403 23.76 -31.33 -8.87
N LEU A 404 23.26 -31.58 -10.08
CA LEU A 404 22.32 -32.65 -10.33
C LEU A 404 23.08 -33.97 -10.29
N THR A 405 22.59 -34.90 -9.48
CA THR A 405 23.10 -36.27 -9.44
C THR A 405 22.80 -37.00 -10.76
N HIS A 406 23.54 -38.08 -11.06
CA HIS A 406 23.32 -38.88 -12.27
C HIS A 406 21.87 -39.41 -12.42
N ASP A 407 21.13 -39.57 -11.32
CA ASP A 407 19.72 -40.00 -11.30
C ASP A 407 18.74 -38.81 -11.14
N PHE A 408 18.92 -37.73 -11.91
CA PHE A 408 18.04 -36.56 -11.84
C PHE A 408 16.59 -36.91 -12.17
N GLN A 409 15.70 -36.62 -11.23
CA GLN A 409 14.25 -36.75 -11.39
C GLN A 409 13.58 -35.38 -11.24
N PRO A 410 12.91 -34.87 -12.28
CA PRO A 410 12.37 -33.51 -12.29
C PRO A 410 11.34 -33.26 -11.19
N PHE A 411 10.59 -34.28 -10.77
CA PHE A 411 9.60 -34.21 -9.70
C PHE A 411 10.03 -35.03 -8.47
N ALA A 412 11.33 -35.24 -8.27
CA ALA A 412 11.83 -35.66 -6.96
C ALA A 412 11.42 -34.65 -5.88
N ARG A 413 11.25 -35.11 -4.65
CA ARG A 413 10.69 -34.28 -3.57
C ARG A 413 11.73 -34.04 -2.50
N ASP A 414 11.98 -32.77 -2.18
CA ASP A 414 12.68 -32.43 -0.96
C ASP A 414 11.90 -32.93 0.26
N THR A 415 12.55 -33.62 1.18
CA THR A 415 11.90 -34.25 2.34
C THR A 415 11.32 -33.22 3.32
N ARG A 416 11.81 -31.99 3.28
CA ARG A 416 11.42 -30.91 4.17
C ARG A 416 10.33 -30.05 3.54
N THR A 417 10.42 -29.66 2.28
CA THR A 417 9.50 -28.68 1.67
C THR A 417 8.60 -29.28 0.59
N LEU A 418 8.85 -30.53 0.18
CA LEU A 418 8.29 -31.17 -1.02
C LEU A 418 8.58 -30.40 -2.32
N ALA A 419 9.47 -29.40 -2.27
CA ALA A 419 9.94 -28.71 -3.45
C ALA A 419 10.63 -29.69 -4.40
N ARG A 420 10.40 -29.49 -5.69
CA ARG A 420 11.14 -30.18 -6.73
C ARG A 420 12.51 -29.53 -6.96
N PRO A 421 13.51 -30.25 -7.50
CA PRO A 421 14.75 -29.61 -7.93
C PRO A 421 14.49 -28.60 -9.05
N TRP A 422 15.11 -27.42 -8.96
CA TRP A 422 15.05 -26.39 -9.99
C TRP A 422 16.22 -26.51 -10.96
N ALA A 423 16.09 -27.41 -11.94
CA ALA A 423 17.09 -27.59 -12.98
C ALA A 423 16.95 -26.46 -14.03
N VAL A 424 18.01 -25.67 -14.19
CA VAL A 424 18.04 -24.56 -15.15
C VAL A 424 18.44 -25.07 -16.55
N PRO A 425 17.78 -24.64 -17.64
CA PRO A 425 18.19 -24.97 -18.99
C PRO A 425 19.69 -24.73 -19.24
N GLY A 426 20.36 -25.69 -19.87
CA GLY A 426 21.82 -25.68 -20.07
C GLY A 426 22.61 -26.40 -18.98
N THR A 427 21.98 -26.82 -17.87
CA THR A 427 22.62 -27.67 -16.85
C THR A 427 22.86 -29.09 -17.39
N ALA A 428 24.12 -29.53 -17.41
CA ALA A 428 24.48 -30.88 -17.85
C ALA A 428 23.77 -31.94 -16.97
N GLY A 429 23.19 -32.96 -17.61
CA GLY A 429 22.39 -34.00 -16.92
C GLY A 429 20.99 -33.54 -16.47
N GLY A 430 20.64 -32.26 -16.63
CA GLY A 430 19.37 -31.68 -16.19
C GLY A 430 18.26 -31.62 -17.25
N ALA A 431 18.37 -32.37 -18.34
CA ALA A 431 17.38 -32.34 -19.41
C ALA A 431 16.02 -32.87 -18.92
N HIS A 432 14.97 -32.06 -19.02
CA HIS A 432 13.63 -32.43 -18.59
C HIS A 432 12.54 -31.64 -19.31
N ARG A 433 11.29 -32.05 -19.07
CA ARG A 433 10.08 -31.37 -19.54
C ARG A 433 9.19 -31.08 -18.34
N THR A 434 8.73 -29.85 -18.23
CA THR A 434 7.69 -29.41 -17.27
C THR A 434 6.59 -28.69 -18.02
N GLY A 435 5.35 -28.80 -17.56
CA GLY A 435 4.22 -28.16 -18.22
C GLY A 435 2.89 -28.33 -17.51
N GLY A 436 1.81 -28.03 -18.23
CA GLY A 436 0.44 -28.04 -17.69
C GLY A 436 -0.29 -29.39 -17.77
N LEU A 437 0.27 -30.39 -18.46
CA LEU A 437 -0.26 -31.74 -18.43
C LEU A 437 0.21 -32.45 -17.17
N GLU A 438 -0.62 -33.35 -16.62
CA GLU A 438 -0.27 -34.06 -15.40
C GLU A 438 1.04 -34.85 -15.56
N GLN A 439 1.92 -34.68 -14.59
CA GLN A 439 3.26 -35.25 -14.60
C GLN A 439 3.38 -36.32 -13.52
N ARG A 440 4.10 -37.39 -13.82
CA ARG A 440 4.35 -38.47 -12.87
C ARG A 440 5.25 -37.99 -11.74
N ASP A 441 4.87 -38.30 -10.50
CA ASP A 441 5.73 -38.05 -9.34
C ASP A 441 7.12 -38.70 -9.53
N GLY A 442 8.18 -37.99 -9.15
CA GLY A 442 9.56 -38.38 -9.50
C GLY A 442 9.92 -38.07 -10.96
N SER A 443 9.53 -38.93 -11.91
CA SER A 443 10.09 -38.89 -13.28
C SER A 443 9.65 -37.70 -14.13
N GLY A 444 8.51 -37.08 -13.83
CA GLY A 444 7.97 -35.97 -14.63
C GLY A 444 7.38 -36.36 -15.99
N ALA A 445 7.34 -37.66 -16.33
CA ALA A 445 6.70 -38.13 -17.56
C ALA A 445 5.20 -37.82 -17.56
N ILE A 446 4.61 -37.54 -18.72
CA ILE A 446 3.15 -37.32 -18.83
C ILE A 446 2.42 -38.58 -18.34
N SER A 447 1.42 -38.40 -17.49
CA SER A 447 0.67 -39.50 -16.89
C SER A 447 -0.84 -39.27 -17.00
N GLY A 448 -1.55 -40.25 -17.55
CA GLY A 448 -3.02 -40.32 -17.50
C GLY A 448 -3.56 -41.19 -16.37
N ASP A 449 -2.68 -41.66 -15.47
CA ASP A 449 -3.06 -42.55 -14.36
C ASP A 449 -3.86 -41.78 -13.28
N PRO A 450 -5.08 -42.22 -12.93
CA PRO A 450 -5.89 -41.57 -11.90
C PRO A 450 -5.23 -41.55 -10.51
N GLY A 451 -4.48 -42.60 -10.16
CA GLY A 451 -3.77 -42.67 -8.87
C GLY A 451 -2.66 -41.62 -8.77
N ASN A 452 -1.91 -41.42 -9.85
CA ASN A 452 -0.92 -40.35 -9.94
C ASN A 452 -1.57 -38.97 -9.83
N HIS A 453 -2.69 -38.73 -10.52
CA HIS A 453 -3.39 -37.45 -10.44
C HIS A 453 -3.81 -37.13 -9.00
N ALA A 454 -4.48 -38.07 -8.32
CA ALA A 454 -4.84 -37.92 -6.91
C ALA A 454 -3.63 -37.63 -6.03
N ARG A 455 -2.52 -38.36 -6.23
CA ARG A 455 -1.27 -38.15 -5.49
C ARG A 455 -0.68 -36.75 -5.72
N MET A 456 -0.55 -36.32 -6.97
CA MET A 456 0.03 -35.02 -7.32
C MET A 456 -0.80 -33.85 -6.80
N THR A 457 -2.13 -33.95 -6.87
CA THR A 457 -3.05 -32.99 -6.24
C THR A 457 -2.81 -32.88 -4.73
N MET A 458 -2.77 -34.00 -4.02
CA MET A 458 -2.51 -34.01 -2.57
C MET A 458 -1.11 -33.51 -2.20
N LEU A 459 -0.09 -33.76 -3.05
CA LEU A 459 1.26 -33.23 -2.83
C LEU A 459 1.32 -31.71 -2.95
N ARG A 460 0.64 -31.13 -3.95
CA ARG A 460 0.54 -29.67 -4.13
C ARG A 460 -0.18 -29.02 -2.94
N GLU A 461 -1.23 -29.63 -2.43
CA GLU A 461 -1.91 -29.18 -1.21
C GLU A 461 -1.01 -29.31 0.04
N ARG A 462 -0.31 -30.45 0.19
CA ARG A 462 0.59 -30.68 1.33
C ARG A 462 1.73 -29.67 1.39
N LYS A 463 2.19 -29.13 0.25
CA LYS A 463 3.17 -28.03 0.24
C LYS A 463 2.69 -26.81 1.01
N LEU A 464 1.43 -26.41 0.85
CA LEU A 464 0.85 -25.28 1.61
C LEU A 464 0.78 -25.62 3.09
N ALA A 465 0.35 -26.84 3.45
CA ALA A 465 0.32 -27.26 4.85
C ALA A 465 1.72 -27.21 5.51
N LEU A 466 2.79 -27.53 4.75
CA LEU A 466 4.17 -27.43 5.25
C LEU A 466 4.65 -25.99 5.47
N ILE A 467 4.07 -25.01 4.76
CA ILE A 467 4.30 -23.58 5.05
C ILE A 467 3.73 -23.29 6.44
N VAL A 468 2.47 -23.65 6.69
CA VAL A 468 1.79 -23.45 7.98
C VAL A 468 2.57 -24.06 9.15
N GLU A 469 3.15 -25.25 8.97
CA GLU A 469 3.91 -25.93 10.02
C GLU A 469 5.20 -25.19 10.43
N ARG A 470 5.73 -24.33 9.54
CA ARG A 470 7.03 -23.64 9.69
C ARG A 470 6.91 -22.17 9.98
N GLU A 471 5.83 -21.55 9.55
CA GLU A 471 5.55 -20.17 9.89
C GLU A 471 5.20 -20.03 11.38
N PRO A 472 5.48 -18.87 11.99
CA PRO A 472 5.07 -18.59 13.36
C PRO A 472 3.57 -18.83 13.58
N GLU A 473 3.19 -19.16 14.81
CA GLU A 473 1.77 -19.16 15.18
C GLU A 473 1.19 -17.75 15.03
N VAL A 474 -0.13 -17.70 14.85
CA VAL A 474 -0.87 -16.44 14.78
C VAL A 474 -0.59 -15.59 16.02
N ASP A 475 -0.38 -14.29 15.83
CA ASP A 475 -0.20 -13.34 16.92
C ASP A 475 -1.06 -12.09 16.70
N LEU A 476 -1.40 -11.43 17.80
CA LEU A 476 -2.14 -10.16 17.76
C LEU A 476 -1.18 -9.02 17.44
N ALA A 477 -1.59 -8.15 16.53
CA ALA A 477 -0.87 -6.90 16.27
C ALA A 477 -0.97 -5.94 17.47
N SER A 478 -2.09 -5.97 18.22
CA SER A 478 -2.22 -5.28 19.51
C SER A 478 -3.34 -5.86 20.38
N GLY A 479 -3.27 -5.62 21.69
CA GLY A 479 -4.22 -6.13 22.68
C GLY A 479 -3.84 -7.50 23.22
N THR A 480 -4.77 -8.16 23.91
CA THR A 480 -4.58 -9.50 24.48
C THR A 480 -5.76 -10.42 24.14
N PRO A 481 -5.55 -11.76 24.08
CA PRO A 481 -6.62 -12.73 23.82
C PRO A 481 -7.74 -12.70 24.87
N GLY A 482 -8.91 -13.25 24.54
CA GLY A 482 -10.00 -13.45 25.51
C GLY A 482 -10.87 -12.22 25.78
N GLY A 483 -10.88 -11.23 24.89
CA GLY A 483 -11.57 -9.96 25.10
C GLY A 483 -12.97 -9.82 24.54
N GLU A 484 -13.53 -8.63 24.70
CA GLU A 484 -14.89 -8.30 24.25
C GLU A 484 -14.98 -8.33 22.73
N ILE A 485 -13.97 -7.79 22.04
CA ILE A 485 -13.97 -7.72 20.58
C ILE A 485 -12.59 -7.94 19.96
N LEU A 486 -12.56 -8.74 18.90
CA LEU A 486 -11.44 -8.88 17.98
C LEU A 486 -11.76 -8.18 16.66
N LEU A 487 -10.89 -7.26 16.26
CA LEU A 487 -10.89 -6.69 14.92
C LEU A 487 -9.89 -7.48 14.06
N VAL A 488 -10.37 -8.11 12.98
CA VAL A 488 -9.52 -8.90 12.07
C VAL A 488 -9.38 -8.19 10.74
N GLY A 489 -8.14 -7.83 10.40
CA GLY A 489 -7.80 -7.10 9.18
C GLY A 489 -6.84 -7.85 8.27
N TRP A 490 -6.73 -7.32 7.05
CA TRP A 490 -5.69 -7.66 6.08
C TRP A 490 -5.46 -6.48 5.13
N GLY A 491 -4.34 -6.48 4.43
CA GLY A 491 -4.00 -5.39 3.50
C GLY A 491 -3.88 -4.01 4.18
N SER A 492 -4.11 -2.92 3.46
CA SER A 492 -4.02 -1.54 3.98
C SER A 492 -5.03 -1.14 5.07
N SER A 493 -5.96 -2.02 5.46
CA SER A 493 -6.87 -1.76 6.58
C SER A 493 -6.16 -1.72 7.94
N PHE A 494 -4.87 -2.06 7.99
CA PHE A 494 -4.08 -2.19 9.22
C PHE A 494 -4.17 -0.98 10.12
N THR A 495 -3.86 0.22 9.61
CA THR A 495 -3.78 1.40 10.47
C THR A 495 -5.15 1.80 10.99
N ALA A 496 -6.17 1.80 10.13
CA ALA A 496 -7.54 2.12 10.54
C ALA A 496 -8.03 1.17 11.65
N ILE A 497 -7.69 -0.12 11.57
CA ILE A 497 -8.04 -1.09 12.61
C ILE A 497 -7.22 -0.86 13.88
N ALA A 498 -5.91 -0.61 13.75
CA ALA A 498 -5.02 -0.35 14.89
C ALA A 498 -5.48 0.87 15.70
N GLU A 499 -5.86 1.95 15.02
CA GLU A 499 -6.45 3.14 15.62
C GLU A 499 -7.77 2.84 16.32
N ALA A 500 -8.70 2.17 15.63
CA ALA A 500 -9.99 1.84 16.21
C ALA A 500 -9.81 0.99 17.47
N ALA A 501 -8.92 -0.01 17.44
CA ALA A 501 -8.59 -0.82 18.60
C ALA A 501 -7.99 0.02 19.75
N ALA A 502 -7.12 1.00 19.43
CA ALA A 502 -6.56 1.90 20.42
C ALA A 502 -7.63 2.83 21.04
N GLY A 503 -8.50 3.42 20.22
CA GLY A 503 -9.61 4.26 20.66
C GLY A 503 -10.60 3.49 21.55
N LEU A 504 -10.99 2.28 21.15
CA LEU A 504 -11.84 1.39 21.93
C LEU A 504 -11.23 1.05 23.30
N ARG A 505 -9.92 0.75 23.35
CA ARG A 505 -9.21 0.51 24.62
C ARG A 505 -9.15 1.75 25.49
N ALA A 506 -8.92 2.93 24.92
CA ALA A 506 -8.99 4.20 25.65
C ALA A 506 -10.40 4.45 26.22
N GLY A 507 -11.44 3.99 25.52
CA GLY A 507 -12.83 3.96 25.99
C GLY A 507 -13.18 2.83 26.96
N GLY A 508 -12.21 2.03 27.41
CA GLY A 508 -12.40 0.95 28.39
C GLY A 508 -12.87 -0.39 27.82
N ILE A 509 -12.94 -0.55 26.50
CA ILE A 509 -13.28 -1.82 25.85
C ILE A 509 -12.04 -2.69 25.72
N HIS A 510 -12.15 -3.97 26.09
CA HIS A 510 -11.08 -4.95 25.87
C HIS A 510 -11.06 -5.39 24.40
N ALA A 511 -10.47 -4.53 23.56
CA ALA A 511 -10.36 -4.71 22.11
C ALA A 511 -8.95 -5.16 21.68
N ALA A 512 -8.91 -6.17 20.81
CA ALA A 512 -7.70 -6.67 20.18
C ALA A 512 -7.72 -6.48 18.66
N HIS A 513 -6.53 -6.44 18.06
CA HIS A 513 -6.32 -6.35 16.62
C HIS A 513 -5.49 -7.53 16.15
N LEU A 514 -6.06 -8.33 15.23
CA LEU A 514 -5.35 -9.33 14.45
C LEU A 514 -5.21 -8.82 13.02
N HIS A 515 -4.01 -8.92 12.44
CA HIS A 515 -3.79 -8.58 11.04
C HIS A 515 -3.09 -9.70 10.30
N LEU A 516 -3.67 -10.15 9.18
CA LEU A 516 -3.13 -11.24 8.38
C LEU A 516 -2.28 -10.68 7.24
N ASP A 517 -0.97 -10.95 7.31
CA ASP A 517 -0.04 -10.70 6.21
C ASP A 517 -0.01 -11.92 5.27
N LEU A 518 0.22 -13.14 5.79
CA LEU A 518 -0.02 -14.39 5.07
C LEU A 518 -1.49 -14.79 5.22
N VAL A 519 -2.27 -14.65 4.14
CA VAL A 519 -3.73 -14.91 4.15
C VAL A 519 -4.02 -16.36 3.75
N ILE A 520 -3.26 -16.90 2.79
CA ILE A 520 -3.29 -18.32 2.44
C ILE A 520 -1.85 -18.85 2.44
N PRO A 521 -1.59 -19.98 3.11
CA PRO A 521 -2.50 -20.67 4.02
C PRO A 521 -2.76 -19.86 5.31
N LEU A 522 -3.85 -20.18 6.03
CA LEU A 522 -4.14 -19.53 7.31
C LEU A 522 -3.13 -19.95 8.39
N PRO A 523 -2.72 -19.03 9.29
CA PRO A 523 -1.73 -19.32 10.32
C PRO A 523 -2.24 -20.31 11.37
N ARG A 524 -1.31 -21.04 11.99
CA ARG A 524 -1.60 -21.95 13.10
C ARG A 524 -2.20 -21.19 14.28
N GLY A 525 -3.11 -21.84 15.00
CA GLY A 525 -3.74 -21.27 16.19
C GLY A 525 -4.87 -20.27 15.91
N LEU A 526 -5.08 -19.87 14.64
CA LEU A 526 -6.09 -18.86 14.27
C LEU A 526 -7.49 -19.18 14.81
N THR A 527 -7.95 -20.41 14.65
CA THR A 527 -9.30 -20.80 15.08
C THR A 527 -9.48 -20.64 16.59
N ALA A 528 -8.49 -21.10 17.38
CA ALA A 528 -8.54 -20.98 18.84
C ALA A 528 -8.46 -19.51 19.29
N LEU A 529 -7.60 -18.70 18.65
CA LEU A 529 -7.48 -17.28 18.96
C LEU A 529 -8.79 -16.53 18.66
N VAL A 530 -9.34 -16.69 17.45
CA VAL A 530 -10.56 -16.01 17.02
C VAL A 530 -11.77 -16.43 17.87
N ALA A 531 -11.86 -17.71 18.24
CA ALA A 531 -12.92 -18.22 19.11
C ALA A 531 -12.82 -17.73 20.57
N SER A 532 -11.68 -17.17 20.99
CA SER A 532 -11.50 -16.66 22.36
C SER A 532 -12.23 -15.34 22.62
N PHE A 533 -12.71 -14.65 21.58
CA PHE A 533 -13.37 -13.34 21.71
C PHE A 533 -14.89 -13.46 21.62
N ARG A 534 -15.60 -12.63 22.37
CA ARG A 534 -17.08 -12.59 22.35
C ARG A 534 -17.60 -12.11 21.00
N HIS A 535 -17.00 -11.06 20.45
CA HIS A 535 -17.31 -10.51 19.14
C HIS A 535 -16.09 -10.53 18.23
N VAL A 536 -16.33 -10.84 16.95
CA VAL A 536 -15.30 -10.76 15.91
C VAL A 536 -15.86 -9.89 14.80
N LEU A 537 -15.18 -8.78 14.51
CA LEU A 537 -15.54 -7.85 13.44
C LEU A 537 -14.44 -7.85 12.39
N VAL A 538 -14.82 -7.83 11.11
CA VAL A 538 -13.89 -7.88 9.97
C VAL A 538 -14.07 -6.64 9.11
N PRO A 539 -13.31 -5.56 9.38
CA PRO A 539 -13.28 -4.37 8.53
C PRO A 539 -12.54 -4.65 7.23
N GLU A 540 -13.22 -4.55 6.09
CA GLU A 540 -12.60 -4.80 4.78
C GLU A 540 -13.16 -3.91 3.66
N MET A 541 -12.30 -3.55 2.70
CA MET A 541 -12.67 -2.71 1.55
C MET A 541 -13.28 -3.51 0.39
N ASN A 542 -14.17 -4.43 0.75
CA ASN A 542 -14.90 -5.31 -0.15
C ASN A 542 -16.21 -5.79 0.53
N ALA A 543 -16.99 -6.62 -0.16
CA ALA A 543 -18.29 -7.12 0.30
C ALA A 543 -18.26 -8.38 1.18
N GLY A 544 -17.16 -8.66 1.90
CA GLY A 544 -17.07 -9.75 2.86
C GLY A 544 -16.21 -10.95 2.43
N GLN A 545 -15.06 -10.74 1.81
CA GLN A 545 -14.22 -11.84 1.30
C GLN A 545 -13.44 -12.54 2.41
N LEU A 546 -12.79 -11.80 3.31
CA LEU A 546 -12.07 -12.39 4.43
C LEU A 546 -13.03 -12.99 5.46
N VAL A 547 -14.14 -12.31 5.77
CA VAL A 547 -15.13 -12.85 6.72
C VAL A 547 -15.69 -14.19 6.26
N HIS A 548 -15.87 -14.40 4.95
CA HIS A 548 -16.33 -15.67 4.40
C HIS A 548 -15.30 -16.78 4.63
N LEU A 549 -14.02 -16.51 4.35
CA LEU A 549 -12.93 -17.44 4.61
C LEU A 549 -12.83 -17.79 6.10
N LEU A 550 -12.90 -16.79 6.99
CA LEU A 550 -12.83 -17.01 8.44
C LEU A 550 -13.99 -17.87 8.94
N ARG A 551 -15.22 -17.59 8.50
CA ARG A 551 -16.40 -18.40 8.88
C ARG A 551 -16.28 -19.83 8.38
N ALA A 552 -15.83 -20.03 7.13
CA ALA A 552 -15.67 -21.35 6.54
C ALA A 552 -14.61 -22.20 7.26
N THR A 553 -13.59 -21.58 7.83
CA THR A 553 -12.43 -22.29 8.41
C THR A 553 -12.48 -22.39 9.93
N SER A 554 -13.03 -21.39 10.63
CA SER A 554 -13.06 -21.33 12.10
C SER A 554 -14.41 -21.62 12.73
N LEU A 555 -15.50 -21.62 11.93
CA LEU A 555 -16.89 -21.71 12.41
C LEU A 555 -17.33 -20.59 13.38
N VAL A 556 -16.50 -19.55 13.55
CA VAL A 556 -16.84 -18.40 14.40
C VAL A 556 -17.80 -17.47 13.65
N ASN A 557 -18.78 -16.91 14.38
CA ASN A 557 -19.70 -15.91 13.86
C ASN A 557 -19.03 -14.52 13.71
N ALA A 558 -18.02 -14.42 12.86
CA ALA A 558 -17.38 -13.17 12.51
C ALA A 558 -18.35 -12.27 11.73
N ARG A 559 -18.47 -10.98 12.08
CA ARG A 559 -19.39 -10.02 11.46
C ARG A 559 -18.63 -9.14 10.45
N PRO A 560 -19.14 -8.88 9.24
CA PRO A 560 -18.49 -7.97 8.29
C PRO A 560 -18.66 -6.51 8.70
N LEU A 561 -17.63 -5.70 8.42
CA LEU A 561 -17.74 -4.25 8.28
C LEU A 561 -17.19 -3.87 6.89
N SER A 562 -18.09 -3.87 5.91
CA SER A 562 -17.73 -3.73 4.49
C SER A 562 -17.76 -2.27 4.03
N ARG A 563 -16.71 -1.85 3.31
CA ARG A 563 -16.68 -0.60 2.57
C ARG A 563 -16.40 -0.85 1.08
N VAL A 564 -17.28 -0.40 0.20
CA VAL A 564 -17.22 -0.69 -1.25
C VAL A 564 -17.32 0.56 -2.13
N ASN A 565 -17.05 1.73 -1.57
CA ASN A 565 -17.21 3.03 -2.26
C ASN A 565 -15.89 3.58 -2.86
N GLY A 566 -14.86 2.74 -2.97
CA GLY A 566 -13.56 3.12 -3.54
C GLY A 566 -12.69 4.00 -2.63
N GLN A 567 -13.06 4.13 -1.35
CA GLN A 567 -12.37 4.96 -0.36
C GLN A 567 -11.75 4.08 0.74
N PRO A 568 -10.61 4.50 1.31
CA PRO A 568 -10.05 3.83 2.50
C PRO A 568 -11.01 3.74 3.69
N LEU A 569 -10.83 2.73 4.54
CA LEU A 569 -11.46 2.66 5.87
C LEU A 569 -10.84 3.70 6.82
N SER A 570 -11.64 4.27 7.72
CA SER A 570 -11.14 5.11 8.81
C SER A 570 -11.34 4.43 10.17
N GLY A 571 -10.44 4.70 11.13
CA GLY A 571 -10.55 4.16 12.49
C GLY A 571 -11.84 4.58 13.20
N TYR A 572 -12.27 5.83 13.01
CA TYR A 572 -13.51 6.35 13.59
C TYR A 572 -14.76 5.57 13.17
N GLU A 573 -14.86 5.18 11.89
CA GLU A 573 -16.02 4.42 11.40
C GLU A 573 -16.05 3.01 11.97
N ILE A 574 -14.88 2.38 12.10
CA ILE A 574 -14.74 1.07 12.73
C ILE A 574 -15.13 1.17 14.21
N GLU A 575 -14.61 2.15 14.93
CA GLU A 575 -14.95 2.40 16.33
C GLU A 575 -16.46 2.64 16.52
N ALA A 576 -17.07 3.51 15.70
CA ALA A 576 -18.50 3.78 15.76
C ALA A 576 -19.35 2.52 15.49
N ALA A 577 -18.92 1.68 14.55
CA ALA A 577 -19.58 0.40 14.26
C ALA A 577 -19.49 -0.55 15.47
N VAL A 578 -18.36 -0.61 16.16
CA VAL A 578 -18.19 -1.40 17.38
C VAL A 578 -19.07 -0.89 18.51
N TRP A 579 -19.12 0.42 18.77
CA TRP A 579 -20.00 0.97 19.79
C TRP A 579 -21.48 0.68 19.50
N SER A 580 -21.88 0.74 18.23
CA SER A 580 -23.24 0.36 17.82
C SER A 580 -23.51 -1.13 18.08
N LEU A 581 -22.53 -1.98 17.76
CA LEU A 581 -22.58 -3.42 17.99
C LEU A 581 -22.83 -3.77 19.46
N LEU A 582 -21.99 -3.21 20.35
CA LEU A 582 -22.02 -3.50 21.78
C LEU A 582 -23.28 -2.93 22.45
N LYS A 583 -23.81 -1.80 21.97
CA LYS A 583 -25.10 -1.27 22.43
C LYS A 583 -26.27 -2.17 22.03
N GLY A 584 -26.24 -2.72 20.81
CA GLY A 584 -27.28 -3.61 20.31
C GLY A 584 -27.33 -4.95 21.04
N ASP A 585 -26.20 -5.47 21.51
CA ASP A 585 -26.12 -6.71 22.30
C ASP A 585 -26.44 -6.50 23.81
N ALA A 586 -26.58 -5.25 24.27
CA ALA A 586 -26.96 -4.89 25.64
C ALA A 586 -28.47 -4.60 25.82
N ALA A 587 -29.23 -4.57 24.72
CA ALA A 587 -30.69 -4.42 24.67
C ALA A 587 -31.35 -5.79 24.43
#